data_AF-A0A3N4CYI6-F1
#
_entry.id   AF-A0A3N4CYI6-F1
#
_cell.length_a   1.000
_cell.length_b   1.000
_cell.length_c   1.000
_cell.angle_alpha   90.00
_cell.angle_beta   90.00
_cell.angle_gamma   90.00
#
_symmetry.space_group_name_H-M   'P 1'
#
loop_
_entity.id
_entity.type
_entity.pdbx_description
1 polymer ?
#
loop_
_entity_poly.entity_id
_entity_poly.type
_entity_poly.pdbx_seq_one_letter_code
_entity_poly.pdbx_strand_id
1 'polypeptide(L)'
;MTTTSGKTPVTSALLGGCAQRTAKAFLIVTDLGLLAYWTLTAVGVISVGTGDVLLAWNWSFLPLDLFAVTAGLTWSLLPTGHRWSTPLFLCALTLTFSAGLLAVSFFALWGAWALSWWLVNLWLMLMPVGLFLAPRLFCSGTASP
;
A
#
# COMPACT_ATOMS: atom_id res chain seq x y z
N MET A 1 12.36 42.08 11.89
CA MET A 1 11.86 41.61 10.58
C MET A 1 12.60 40.32 10.25
N THR A 2 12.09 39.18 10.72
CA THR A 2 12.69 37.86 10.51
C THR A 2 11.63 37.00 9.85
N THR A 3 11.67 36.95 8.52
CA THR A 3 10.84 36.11 7.69
C THR A 3 11.33 34.66 7.79
N THR A 4 10.74 33.89 8.68
CA THR A 4 10.84 32.43 8.64
C THR A 4 10.06 31.94 7.42
N SER A 5 10.79 31.68 6.34
CA SER A 5 10.27 31.04 5.13
C SER A 5 9.76 29.64 5.50
N GLY A 6 8.45 29.55 5.74
CA GLY A 6 7.75 28.30 5.99
C GLY A 6 7.74 27.44 4.74
N LYS A 7 8.74 26.57 4.60
CA LYS A 7 8.66 25.46 3.65
C LYS A 7 7.61 24.50 4.19
N THR A 8 6.39 24.62 3.69
CA THR A 8 5.35 23.61 3.85
C THR A 8 5.96 22.26 3.45
N PRO A 9 5.96 21.26 4.35
CA PRO A 9 6.44 19.94 3.97
C PRO A 9 5.69 19.45 2.74
N VAL A 10 6.41 18.92 1.75
CA VAL A 10 5.83 18.49 0.46
C VAL A 10 4.68 17.48 0.66
N THR A 11 4.72 16.70 1.74
CA THR A 11 3.65 15.76 2.09
C THR A 11 2.35 16.46 2.51
N SER A 12 2.45 17.56 3.26
CA SER A 12 1.30 18.46 3.53
C SER A 12 0.86 19.26 2.30
N ALA A 13 1.73 19.42 1.29
CA ALA A 13 1.35 19.98 -0.01
C ALA A 13 0.64 18.95 -0.92
N LEU A 14 0.87 17.65 -0.69
CA LEU A 14 0.26 16.55 -1.46
C LEU A 14 -1.07 16.07 -0.87
N LEU A 15 -1.23 16.10 0.46
CA LEU A 15 -2.43 15.64 1.16
C LEU A 15 -2.79 16.62 2.28
N GLY A 16 -4.02 17.16 2.24
CA GLY A 16 -4.58 17.88 3.39
C GLY A 16 -4.75 16.98 4.62
N GLY A 17 -4.96 17.56 5.81
CA GLY A 17 -5.00 16.78 7.07
C GLY A 17 -6.02 15.64 7.11
N CYS A 18 -7.20 15.81 6.48
CA CYS A 18 -8.19 14.75 6.30
C CYS A 18 -7.67 13.64 5.37
N ALA A 19 -7.14 14.04 4.20
CA ALA A 19 -6.59 13.13 3.20
C ALA A 19 -5.41 12.29 3.76
N GLN A 20 -4.55 12.89 4.58
CA GLN A 20 -3.44 12.19 5.22
C GLN A 20 -3.91 11.15 6.23
N ARG A 21 -4.97 11.41 7.01
CA ARG A 21 -5.55 10.42 7.91
C ARG A 21 -6.15 9.24 7.16
N THR A 22 -6.91 9.51 6.10
CA THR A 22 -7.46 8.46 5.22
C THR A 22 -6.34 7.63 4.60
N ALA A 23 -5.28 8.26 4.12
CA ALA A 23 -4.14 7.55 3.53
C ALA A 23 -3.42 6.66 4.54
N LYS A 24 -3.19 7.14 5.77
CA LYS A 24 -2.64 6.32 6.86
C LYS A 24 -3.53 5.13 7.18
N ALA A 25 -4.84 5.33 7.31
CA ALA A 25 -5.77 4.23 7.59
C ALA A 25 -5.72 3.15 6.49
N PHE A 26 -5.76 3.56 5.22
CA PHE A 26 -5.71 2.63 4.08
C PHE A 26 -4.39 1.85 4.02
N LEU A 27 -3.25 2.51 4.21
CA LEU A 27 -1.94 1.84 4.24
C LEU A 27 -1.85 0.87 5.42
N ILE A 28 -2.18 1.31 6.65
CA ILE A 28 -2.11 0.44 7.83
C ILE A 28 -3.00 -0.80 7.67
N VAL A 29 -4.24 -0.64 7.18
CA VAL A 29 -5.13 -1.79 6.95
C VAL A 29 -4.55 -2.75 5.91
N THR A 30 -3.98 -2.23 4.83
CA THR A 30 -3.35 -3.05 3.79
C THR A 30 -2.11 -3.77 4.33
N ASP A 31 -1.26 -3.05 5.06
CA ASP A 31 -0.02 -3.57 5.63
C ASP A 31 -0.29 -4.67 6.67
N LEU A 32 -1.26 -4.46 7.56
CA LEU A 32 -1.70 -5.47 8.53
C LEU A 32 -2.34 -6.68 7.84
N GLY A 33 -3.10 -6.45 6.75
CA GLY A 33 -3.65 -7.52 5.93
C GLY A 33 -2.56 -8.39 5.29
N LEU A 34 -1.52 -7.77 4.73
CA LEU A 34 -0.36 -8.47 4.17
C LEU A 34 0.41 -9.26 5.24
N LEU A 35 0.66 -8.66 6.41
CA LEU A 35 1.30 -9.35 7.52
C LEU A 35 0.49 -10.55 7.99
N ALA A 36 -0.83 -10.39 8.13
CA ALA A 36 -1.72 -11.48 8.51
C ALA A 36 -1.72 -12.60 7.46
N TYR A 37 -1.81 -12.25 6.17
CA TYR A 37 -1.75 -13.20 5.07
C TYR A 37 -0.45 -14.01 5.08
N TRP A 38 0.70 -13.35 5.20
CA TRP A 38 2.01 -14.02 5.23
C TRP A 38 2.22 -14.85 6.49
N THR A 39 1.72 -14.38 7.64
CA THR A 39 1.77 -15.15 8.88
C THR A 39 0.95 -16.44 8.76
N LEU A 40 -0.29 -16.34 8.28
CA LEU A 40 -1.17 -17.49 8.06
C LEU A 40 -0.62 -18.44 7.00
N THR A 41 0.05 -17.91 5.98
CA THR A 41 0.76 -18.71 4.97
C THR A 41 1.94 -19.47 5.58
N ALA A 42 2.76 -18.79 6.40
CA ALA A 42 3.94 -19.39 7.02
C ALA A 42 3.59 -20.52 8.01
N VAL A 43 2.46 -20.41 8.72
CA VAL A 43 1.97 -21.48 9.60
C VAL A 43 1.16 -22.57 8.86
N GLY A 44 1.03 -22.46 7.54
CA GLY A 44 0.37 -23.47 6.69
C GLY A 44 -1.16 -23.43 6.71
N VAL A 45 -1.78 -22.36 7.22
CA VAL A 45 -3.25 -22.18 7.21
C VAL A 45 -3.73 -21.76 5.81
N ILE A 46 -2.98 -20.89 5.15
CA ILE A 46 -3.25 -20.46 3.77
C ILE A 46 -2.23 -21.13 2.84
N SER A 47 -2.71 -21.88 1.85
CA SER A 47 -1.86 -22.44 0.81
C SER A 47 -1.66 -21.42 -0.31
N VAL A 48 -0.40 -21.22 -0.71
CA VAL A 48 -0.01 -20.37 -1.85
C VAL A 48 0.11 -21.12 -3.17
N GLY A 49 -0.63 -22.21 -3.29
CA GLY A 49 -0.72 -23.01 -4.51
C GLY A 49 -0.07 -24.39 -4.38
N THR A 50 -0.29 -25.19 -5.41
CA THR A 50 0.16 -26.58 -5.49
C THR A 50 1.26 -26.71 -6.55
N GLY A 51 2.40 -27.30 -6.18
CA GLY A 51 3.54 -27.54 -7.07
C GLY A 51 4.71 -26.59 -6.83
N ASP A 52 5.92 -27.09 -7.07
CA ASP A 52 7.17 -26.44 -6.65
C ASP A 52 7.39 -25.07 -7.28
N VAL A 53 7.03 -24.92 -8.57
CA VAL A 53 7.19 -23.66 -9.31
C VAL A 53 6.26 -22.58 -8.75
N LEU A 54 4.99 -22.90 -8.55
CA LEU A 54 4.00 -21.93 -8.06
C LEU A 54 4.29 -21.56 -6.60
N LEU A 55 4.73 -22.53 -5.80
CA LEU A 55 5.16 -22.30 -4.43
C LEU A 55 6.35 -21.34 -4.39
N ALA A 56 7.45 -21.66 -5.10
CA ALA A 56 8.66 -20.82 -5.13
C ALA A 56 8.37 -19.42 -5.69
N TRP A 57 7.52 -19.32 -6.71
CA TRP A 57 7.10 -18.05 -7.28
C TRP A 57 6.33 -17.20 -6.27
N ASN A 58 5.36 -17.76 -5.53
CA ASN A 58 4.64 -17.00 -4.49
C ASN A 58 5.59 -16.56 -3.38
N TRP A 59 6.44 -17.45 -2.87
CA TRP A 59 7.40 -17.11 -1.82
C TRP A 59 8.40 -16.01 -2.23
N SER A 60 8.65 -15.82 -3.52
CA SER A 60 9.47 -14.70 -4.01
C SER A 60 8.86 -13.32 -3.75
N PHE A 61 7.55 -13.23 -3.48
CA PHE A 61 6.88 -11.97 -3.13
C PHE A 61 7.08 -11.58 -1.66
N LEU A 62 7.39 -12.53 -0.77
CA LEU A 62 7.51 -12.24 0.66
C LEU A 62 8.50 -11.08 0.94
N PRO A 63 9.72 -11.06 0.39
CA PRO A 63 10.63 -9.94 0.60
C PRO A 63 10.05 -8.61 0.11
N LEU A 64 9.42 -8.60 -1.08
CA LEU A 64 8.82 -7.42 -1.67
C LEU A 64 7.70 -6.85 -0.78
N ASP A 65 6.81 -7.71 -0.32
CA ASP A 65 5.69 -7.34 0.54
C ASP A 65 6.16 -6.86 1.91
N LEU A 66 7.17 -7.51 2.50
CA LEU A 66 7.77 -7.05 3.76
C LEU A 66 8.43 -5.68 3.62
N PHE A 67 9.08 -5.38 2.50
CA PHE A 67 9.60 -4.03 2.24
C PHE A 67 8.48 -3.00 2.08
N ALA A 68 7.40 -3.35 1.38
CA ALA A 68 6.23 -2.49 1.23
C ALA A 68 5.61 -2.16 2.60
N VAL A 69 5.34 -3.18 3.40
CA VAL A 69 4.81 -3.08 4.78
C VAL A 69 5.73 -2.23 5.66
N THR A 70 7.04 -2.49 5.61
CA THR A 70 8.00 -1.75 6.44
C THR A 70 8.00 -0.26 6.07
N ALA A 71 7.98 0.06 4.78
CA ALA A 71 7.90 1.44 4.31
C ALA A 71 6.59 2.12 4.71
N GLY A 72 5.45 1.43 4.57
CA GLY A 72 4.11 1.93 4.89
C GLY A 72 3.90 2.19 6.38
N LEU A 73 4.30 1.24 7.23
CA LEU A 73 4.24 1.39 8.70
C LEU A 73 5.21 2.47 9.19
N THR A 74 6.45 2.50 8.68
CA THR A 74 7.43 3.54 9.04
C THR A 74 6.91 4.92 8.67
N TRP A 75 6.33 5.07 7.48
CA TRP A 75 5.69 6.31 7.07
C TRP A 75 4.53 6.72 7.99
N SER A 76 3.71 5.76 8.39
CA SER A 76 2.53 5.99 9.23
C SER A 76 2.89 6.48 10.63
N LEU A 77 4.00 5.99 11.18
CA LEU A 77 4.55 6.39 12.48
C LEU A 77 5.32 7.71 12.44
N LEU A 78 5.72 8.17 11.25
CA LEU A 78 6.50 9.40 11.10
C LEU A 78 5.67 10.66 11.46
N PRO A 79 6.30 11.65 12.14
CA PRO A 79 5.67 12.95 12.36
C PRO A 79 5.33 13.64 11.04
N THR A 80 4.23 14.39 11.03
CA THR A 80 3.85 15.22 9.89
C THR A 80 4.98 16.18 9.54
N GLY A 81 5.40 16.15 8.28
CA GLY A 81 6.43 17.05 7.76
C GLY A 81 7.87 16.58 7.89
N HIS A 82 8.11 15.35 8.35
CA HIS A 82 9.43 14.75 8.32
C HIS A 82 9.94 14.61 6.87
N ARG A 83 11.23 14.91 6.62
CA ARG A 83 11.88 14.82 5.30
C ARG A 83 11.74 13.48 4.56
N TRP A 84 11.54 12.39 5.28
CA TRP A 84 11.41 11.03 4.73
C TRP A 84 9.96 10.64 4.46
N SER A 85 9.00 11.49 4.83
CA SER A 85 7.58 11.16 4.71
C SER A 85 7.18 10.93 3.25
N THR A 86 7.50 11.86 2.34
CA THR A 86 7.19 11.70 0.91
C THR A 86 7.88 10.48 0.26
N PRO A 87 9.22 10.27 0.39
CA PRO A 87 9.86 9.13 -0.24
C PRO A 87 9.37 7.79 0.32
N LEU A 88 9.17 7.66 1.63
CA LEU A 88 8.65 6.41 2.22
C LEU A 88 7.23 6.10 1.76
N PHE A 89 6.37 7.12 1.67
CA PHE A 89 5.01 6.97 1.14
C PHE A 89 5.00 6.47 -0.29
N LEU A 90 5.82 7.08 -1.16
CA LEU A 90 5.93 6.69 -2.56
C LEU A 90 6.55 5.29 -2.72
N CYS A 91 7.57 4.96 -1.91
CA CYS A 91 8.14 3.61 -1.89
C CYS A 91 7.10 2.57 -1.49
N ALA A 92 6.38 2.77 -0.38
CA ALA A 92 5.32 1.86 0.06
C ALA A 92 4.28 1.65 -1.05
N LEU A 93 3.73 2.74 -1.60
CA LEU A 93 2.77 2.71 -2.70
C LEU A 93 3.27 1.97 -3.94
N THR A 94 4.50 2.25 -4.37
CA THR A 94 5.08 1.66 -5.58
C THR A 94 5.32 0.17 -5.40
N LEU A 95 5.82 -0.25 -4.23
CA LEU A 95 6.06 -1.66 -3.93
C LEU A 95 4.73 -2.43 -3.84
N THR A 96 3.74 -1.90 -3.13
CA THR A 96 2.38 -2.49 -3.05
C THR A 96 1.74 -2.61 -4.43
N PHE A 97 1.82 -1.56 -5.24
CA PHE A 97 1.33 -1.58 -6.62
C PHE A 97 2.03 -2.66 -7.46
N SER A 98 3.36 -2.71 -7.37
CA SER A 98 4.18 -3.64 -8.15
C SER A 98 3.89 -5.09 -7.78
N ALA A 99 3.73 -5.39 -6.48
CA ALA A 99 3.35 -6.71 -6.00
C ALA A 99 2.01 -7.16 -6.61
N GLY A 100 0.98 -6.32 -6.50
CA GLY A 100 -0.33 -6.61 -7.09
C GLY A 100 -0.28 -6.76 -8.62
N LEU A 101 0.41 -5.86 -9.33
CA LEU A 101 0.50 -5.89 -10.78
C LEU A 101 1.21 -7.15 -11.29
N LEU A 102 2.34 -7.52 -10.68
CA LEU A 102 3.10 -8.72 -11.03
C LEU A 102 2.23 -9.96 -10.85
N ALA A 103 1.48 -10.06 -9.76
CA ALA A 103 0.63 -11.19 -9.49
C ALA A 103 -0.59 -11.28 -10.42
N VAL A 104 -1.28 -10.15 -10.67
CA VAL A 104 -2.37 -10.10 -11.65
C VAL A 104 -1.88 -10.48 -13.04
N SER A 105 -0.72 -9.97 -13.45
CA SER A 105 -0.11 -10.30 -14.75
C SER A 105 0.21 -11.79 -14.86
N PHE A 106 0.81 -12.36 -13.81
CA PHE A 106 1.11 -13.79 -13.75
C PHE A 106 -0.16 -14.63 -13.85
N PHE A 107 -1.18 -14.38 -13.03
CA PHE A 107 -2.41 -15.19 -13.04
C PHE A 107 -3.21 -15.04 -14.33
N ALA A 108 -3.21 -13.86 -14.95
CA ALA A 108 -3.80 -13.64 -16.26
C ALA A 108 -3.11 -14.49 -17.35
N LEU A 109 -1.78 -14.58 -17.33
CA LEU A 109 -1.00 -15.37 -18.29
C LEU A 109 -1.05 -16.88 -17.99
N TRP A 110 -1.02 -17.25 -16.71
CA TRP A 110 -1.09 -18.64 -16.24
C TRP A 110 -2.49 -19.24 -16.43
N GLY A 111 -3.53 -18.40 -16.59
CA GLY A 111 -4.91 -18.83 -16.77
C GLY A 111 -5.60 -19.29 -15.49
N ALA A 112 -5.14 -18.81 -14.32
CA ALA A 112 -5.76 -19.12 -13.03
C ALA A 112 -6.76 -18.04 -12.63
N TRP A 113 -8.03 -18.42 -12.44
CA TRP A 113 -9.16 -17.49 -12.24
C TRP A 113 -9.82 -17.59 -10.87
N ALA A 114 -9.15 -18.20 -9.89
CA ALA A 114 -9.70 -18.29 -8.55
C ALA A 114 -9.83 -16.88 -7.93
N LEU A 115 -11.08 -16.52 -7.58
CA LEU A 115 -11.46 -15.17 -7.19
C LEU A 115 -10.67 -14.65 -5.98
N SER A 116 -10.31 -15.54 -5.04
CA SER A 116 -9.50 -15.18 -3.87
C SER A 116 -8.16 -14.55 -4.25
N TRP A 117 -7.48 -15.09 -5.26
CA TRP A 117 -6.20 -14.56 -5.76
C TRP A 117 -6.39 -13.21 -6.44
N TRP A 118 -7.43 -13.09 -7.26
CA TRP A 118 -7.69 -11.85 -7.98
C TRP A 118 -8.08 -10.71 -7.05
N LEU A 119 -8.95 -10.96 -6.07
CA LEU A 119 -9.44 -9.93 -5.16
C LEU A 119 -8.29 -9.26 -4.41
N VAL A 120 -7.41 -10.06 -3.79
CA VAL A 120 -6.28 -9.54 -2.99
C VAL A 120 -5.29 -8.80 -3.89
N ASN A 121 -4.91 -9.37 -5.03
CA ASN A 121 -3.90 -8.75 -5.90
C ASN A 121 -4.42 -7.51 -6.63
N LEU A 122 -5.71 -7.48 -7.01
CA LEU A 122 -6.35 -6.27 -7.53
C LEU A 122 -6.46 -5.18 -6.48
N TRP A 123 -6.73 -5.53 -5.21
CA TRP A 123 -6.70 -4.56 -4.12
C TRP A 123 -5.34 -3.87 -4.01
N LEU A 124 -4.25 -4.66 -4.00
CA LEU A 124 -2.88 -4.13 -3.94
C LEU A 124 -2.54 -3.26 -5.16
N MET A 125 -2.89 -3.72 -6.36
CA MET A 125 -2.66 -2.98 -7.62
C MET A 125 -3.48 -1.68 -7.70
N LEU A 126 -4.72 -1.67 -7.20
CA LEU A 126 -5.58 -0.48 -7.27
C LEU A 126 -5.41 0.46 -6.08
N MET A 127 -4.53 0.13 -5.13
CA MET A 127 -4.29 0.91 -3.92
C MET A 127 -3.95 2.39 -4.21
N PRO A 128 -3.07 2.75 -5.16
CA PRO A 128 -2.79 4.16 -5.49
C PRO A 128 -4.04 4.91 -6.00
N VAL A 129 -4.89 4.23 -6.76
CA VAL A 129 -6.15 4.81 -7.28
C VAL A 129 -7.15 5.01 -6.16
N GLY A 130 -7.30 4.02 -5.27
CA GLY A 130 -8.14 4.13 -4.08
C GLY A 130 -7.73 5.31 -3.19
N LEU A 131 -6.43 5.49 -2.95
CA LEU A 131 -5.90 6.63 -2.21
C LEU A 131 -6.10 7.98 -2.90
N PHE A 132 -6.08 8.00 -4.23
CA PHE A 132 -6.37 9.21 -4.99
C PHE A 132 -7.86 9.59 -4.89
N LEU A 133 -8.77 8.61 -4.93
CA LEU A 133 -10.21 8.85 -4.93
C LEU A 133 -10.79 9.08 -3.53
N ALA A 134 -10.34 8.33 -2.52
CA ALA A 134 -10.95 8.33 -1.19
C ALA A 134 -11.01 9.73 -0.54
N PRO A 135 -9.95 10.56 -0.54
CA PRO A 135 -10.03 11.91 0.01
C PRO A 135 -11.03 12.82 -0.73
N ARG A 136 -11.24 12.62 -2.03
CA ARG A 136 -12.21 13.42 -2.81
C ARG A 136 -13.66 13.04 -2.48
N LEU A 137 -13.88 11.79 -2.09
CA LEU A 137 -15.21 11.30 -1.73
C LEU A 137 -15.54 11.59 -0.26
N PHE A 138 -14.55 11.49 0.64
CA PHE A 138 -14.77 11.58 2.09
C PHE A 138 -14.36 12.93 2.70
N CYS A 139 -13.55 13.73 2.02
CA CYS A 139 -13.10 15.04 2.51
C CYS A 139 -13.59 16.22 1.64
N SER A 140 -14.49 16.00 0.69
CA SER A 140 -15.06 17.05 -0.18
C SER A 140 -15.98 18.04 0.55
N GLY A 141 -16.39 17.74 1.79
CA GLY A 141 -17.33 18.56 2.56
C GLY A 141 -16.74 19.75 3.33
N THR A 142 -15.41 19.97 3.35
CA THR A 142 -14.80 21.07 4.13
C THR A 142 -14.50 22.33 3.32
N ALA A 143 -14.88 22.38 2.04
CA ALA A 143 -14.88 23.60 1.26
C ALA A 143 -16.29 24.19 1.26
N SER A 144 -16.59 25.01 2.25
CA SER A 144 -17.65 26.04 2.13
C SER A 144 -16.98 27.41 2.17
N PRO A 145 -17.49 28.37 1.39
CA PRO A 145 -16.82 29.62 1.00
C PRO A 145 -16.51 30.58 2.15
#